data_AF-A0A4U9TGJ2-F1
#
_entry.id   AF-A0A4U9TGJ2-F1
#
_cell.length_a   1.000
_cell.length_b   1.000
_cell.length_c   1.000
_cell.angle_alpha   90.00
_cell.angle_beta   90.00
_cell.angle_gamma   90.00
#
_symmetry.space_group_name_H-M   'P 1'
#
loop_
_entity.id
_entity.type
_entity.pdbx_description
1 polymer ?
#
loop_
_entity_poly.entity_id
_entity_poly.type
_entity_poly.pdbx_seq_one_letter_code
_entity_poly.pdbx_strand_id
1 'polypeptide(L)' 'MIRYALLIHAASAIVLIHAILIHMYMAFWVKGSIKGMIEGKVSRRWAKKHHPRWYRKVEAEEQKDEQ' A
#
# COMPACT_ATOMS: atom_id res chain seq x y z
N MET A 1 15.63 25.09 22.22
CA MET A 1 14.77 23.88 22.05
C MET A 1 13.52 24.16 21.22
N ILE A 2 12.62 25.07 21.60
CA ILE A 2 11.34 25.33 20.90
C ILE A 2 11.53 25.71 19.41
N ARG A 3 12.52 26.56 19.07
CA ARG A 3 12.79 26.95 17.68
C ARG A 3 13.15 25.77 16.78
N TYR A 4 13.98 24.85 17.28
CA TYR A 4 14.32 23.61 16.56
C TYR A 4 13.11 22.68 16.46
N ALA A 5 12.30 22.57 17.51
CA ALA A 5 11.08 21.78 17.47
C ALA A 5 10.10 22.30 16.40
N LEU A 6 9.92 23.61 16.29
CA LEU A 6 9.10 24.22 15.24
C LEU A 6 9.65 23.96 13.84
N LEU A 7 10.96 24.10 13.65
CA LEU A 7 11.61 23.82 12.36
C LEU A 7 11.44 22.36 11.94
N ILE A 8 11.73 21.42 12.85
CA ILE A 8 11.62 19.98 12.59
C ILE A 8 10.16 19.60 12.37
N HIS A 9 9.23 20.16 13.15
CA HIS A 9 7.81 19.88 13.01
C HIS A 9 7.30 20.35 11.63
N ALA A 10 7.62 21.59 11.24
CA ALA A 10 7.23 22.12 9.94
C ALA A 10 7.84 21.29 8.79
N ALA A 11 9.14 20.94 8.87
CA ALA A 11 9.79 20.10 7.86
C ALA A 11 9.16 18.71 7.78
N SER A 12 8.91 18.06 8.92
CA SER A 12 8.27 16.74 8.99
C SER A 12 6.85 16.78 8.45
N ALA A 13 6.09 17.83 8.75
CA ALA A 13 4.74 18.02 8.22
C ALA A 13 4.75 18.13 6.69
N ILE A 14 5.68 18.90 6.13
CA ILE A 14 5.84 19.01 4.66
C ILE A 14 6.16 17.65 4.04
N VAL A 15 7.11 16.91 4.61
CA VAL A 15 7.49 15.58 4.12
C VAL A 15 6.30 14.62 4.18
N LEU A 16 5.57 14.60 5.30
CA LEU A 16 4.42 13.74 5.49
C LEU A 16 3.30 14.07 4.49
N ILE A 17 3.01 15.35 4.27
CA ILE A 17 2.02 15.79 3.29
C ILE A 17 2.40 15.29 1.89
N HIS A 18 3.65 15.46 1.46
CA HIS A 18 4.10 14.97 0.16
C HIS A 18 4.02 13.44 0.06
N ALA A 19 4.42 12.72 1.11
CA ALA A 19 4.32 11.27 1.16
C ALA A 19 2.86 10.79 1.02
N ILE A 20 1.90 11.46 1.68
CA ILE A 20 0.47 11.15 1.57
C ILE A 20 -0.05 11.46 0.16
N LEU A 21 0.32 12.58 -0.44
CA LEU A 21 -0.10 12.93 -1.81
C LEU A 21 0.39 11.88 -2.81
N ILE A 22 1.67 11.48 -2.73
CA ILE A 22 2.22 10.42 -3.57
C ILE A 22 1.51 9.09 -3.30
N HIS A 23 1.27 8.75 -2.03
CA HIS A 23 0.58 7.52 -1.66
C HIS A 23 -0.84 7.43 -2.24
N MET A 24 -1.63 8.52 -2.11
CA MET A 24 -2.96 8.63 -2.69
C MET A 24 -2.93 8.52 -4.22
N TYR A 25 -1.97 9.19 -4.86
CA TYR A 25 -1.77 9.09 -6.30
C TYR A 25 -1.50 7.66 -6.74
N MET A 26 -0.60 6.94 -6.04
CA MET A 26 -0.29 5.54 -6.34
C MET A 26 -1.52 4.63 -6.18
N ALA A 27 -2.32 4.83 -5.12
CA ALA A 27 -3.55 4.07 -4.90
C ALA A 27 -4.58 4.30 -6.02
N PHE A 28 -4.68 5.53 -6.54
CA PHE A 28 -5.56 5.86 -7.65
C PHE A 28 -5.05 5.36 -9.00
N TRP A 29 -3.72 5.38 -9.21
CA TRP A 29 -3.07 4.97 -10.45
C TRP A 29 -3.12 3.44 -10.63
N VAL A 30 -2.82 2.68 -9.57
CA VAL A 30 -2.91 1.22 -9.58
C VAL A 30 -4.37 0.78 -9.44
N LYS A 31 -5.04 0.61 -10.58
CA LYS A 31 -6.47 0.25 -10.62
C LYS A 31 -6.75 -1.05 -9.86
N GLY A 32 -7.80 -1.02 -9.04
CA GLY A 32 -8.19 -2.13 -8.16
C GLY A 32 -7.62 -2.03 -6.73
N SER A 33 -6.60 -1.19 -6.48
CA SER A 33 -6.01 -1.03 -5.14
C SER A 33 -6.98 -0.42 -4.13
N ILE A 34 -7.68 0.66 -4.49
CA ILE A 34 -8.67 1.30 -3.60
C ILE A 34 -9.81 0.31 -3.24
N LYS A 35 -10.33 -0.41 -4.23
CA LYS A 35 -11.36 -1.45 -4.00
C LYS A 35 -10.84 -2.54 -3.06
N GLY A 36 -9.59 -2.97 -3.24
CA GLY A 36 -8.94 -3.93 -2.35
C GLY A 36 -8.77 -3.43 -0.91
N MET A 37 -8.54 -2.13 -0.72
CA MET A 37 -8.44 -1.52 0.60
C MET A 37 -9.80 -1.43 1.32
N ILE A 38 -10.87 -1.07 0.59
CA ILE A 38 -12.21 -0.90 1.16
C ILE A 38 -12.92 -2.23 1.38
N GLU A 39 -12.91 -3.11 0.38
CA GLU A 39 -13.62 -4.42 0.43
C GLU A 39 -12.77 -5.54 1.02
N GLY A 40 -11.48 -5.30 1.23
CA GLY A 40 -10.52 -6.28 1.80
C GLY A 40 -10.11 -7.40 0.86
N LYS A 41 -10.52 -7.37 -0.43
CA LYS A 41 -10.22 -8.43 -1.41
C LYS A 41 -9.71 -7.87 -2.73
N VAL A 42 -8.73 -8.55 -3.32
CA VAL A 42 -8.16 -8.23 -4.64
C VAL A 42 -8.37 -9.37 -5.63
N SER A 43 -8.49 -9.06 -6.91
CA SER A 43 -8.58 -10.10 -7.94
C SER A 43 -7.26 -10.88 -8.07
N ARG A 44 -7.33 -12.19 -8.36
CA ARG A 44 -6.14 -13.03 -8.62
C ARG A 44 -5.23 -12.45 -9.71
N ARG A 45 -5.81 -11.89 -10.78
CA ARG A 45 -5.07 -11.25 -11.88
C ARG A 45 -4.28 -10.02 -11.41
N TRP A 46 -4.88 -9.19 -10.55
CA TRP A 46 -4.20 -8.03 -9.96
C TRP A 46 -3.04 -8.49 -9.08
N ALA A 47 -3.27 -9.48 -8.22
CA ALA A 47 -2.25 -10.04 -7.33
C ALA A 47 -1.07 -10.60 -8.13
N LYS A 48 -1.33 -11.36 -9.20
CA LYS A 48 -0.29 -11.89 -10.09
C LYS A 48 0.53 -10.79 -10.78
N LYS A 49 -0.11 -9.67 -11.18
CA LYS A 49 0.56 -8.56 -11.88
C LYS A 49 1.36 -7.65 -10.96
N HIS A 50 0.79 -7.26 -9.82
CA HIS A 50 1.37 -6.25 -8.93
C HIS A 50 2.14 -6.85 -7.75
N HIS A 51 1.80 -8.06 -7.31
CA HIS A 51 2.43 -8.75 -6.18
C HIS A 51 2.68 -10.25 -6.47
N PRO A 52 3.45 -10.60 -7.51
CA PRO A 52 3.61 -11.98 -7.98
C PRO A 52 4.18 -12.93 -6.91
N ARG A 53 5.11 -12.46 -6.07
CA ARG A 53 5.70 -13.27 -4.99
C ARG A 53 4.67 -13.59 -3.90
N TRP A 54 3.84 -12.62 -3.54
CA TRP A 54 2.79 -12.81 -2.54
C TRP A 54 1.70 -13.74 -3.09
N TYR A 55 1.25 -13.54 -4.34
CA TYR A 55 0.27 -14.39 -4.98
C TYR A 55 0.68 -15.88 -4.99
N ARG A 56 1.93 -16.18 -5.40
CA ARG A 56 2.45 -17.56 -5.38
C ARG A 56 2.51 -18.17 -3.98
N LYS A 57 2.78 -17.35 -2.95
CA LYS A 57 2.80 -17.82 -1.57
C LYS A 57 1.40 -18.23 -1.11
N VAL A 58 0.41 -17.37 -1.33
CA VAL A 58 -0.99 -17.65 -0.94
C VAL A 58 -1.54 -18.86 -1.70
N GLU A 59 -1.29 -18.96 -3.01
CA GLU A 59 -1.75 -20.09 -3.82
C GLU A 59 -1.14 -21.43 -3.35
N ALA A 60 0.12 -21.43 -2.90
CA ALA A 60 0.76 -22.62 -2.36
C ALA A 60 0.27 -22.98 -0.94
N GLU A 61 -0.20 -21.99 -0.16
CA GLU A 61 -0.83 -22.23 1.15
C GLU A 61 -2.25 -22.81 0.96
N GLU A 62 -3.05 -22.24 0.05
CA GLU A 62 -4.38 -22.78 -0.32
C GLU A 62 -4.31 -24.26 -0.74
N GLN A 63 -3.33 -24.63 -1.57
CA GLN A 63 -3.14 -26.02 -2.02
C GLN A 63 -2.73 -27.00 -0.91
N LYS A 64 -2.08 -26.52 0.15
CA LYS A 64 -1.69 -27.36 1.30
C LYS A 64 -2.86 -27.58 2.24
N ASP A 65 -3.71 -26.58 2.42
CA ASP A 65 -4.89 -26.67 3.28
C ASP A 65 -5.99 -27.55 2.65
N GLU A 66 -5.99 -27.69 1.33
CA GLU A 66 -6.87 -28.58 0.57
C GLU A 66 -6.40 -30.05 0.52
N GLN A 67 -5.15 -30.35 0.91
CA GLN A 67 -4.56 -31.71 0.97
C GLN A 67 -4.74 -32.37 2.33
#